data_AF-A0A0D2KBQ7-F1
#
_entry.id   AF-A0A0D2KBQ7-F1
#
_cell.length_a   1.000
_cell.length_b   1.000
_cell.length_c   1.000
_cell.angle_alpha   90.00
_cell.angle_beta   90.00
_cell.angle_gamma   90.00
#
_symmetry.space_group_name_H-M   'P 1'
#
loop_
_entity.id
_entity.type
_entity.pdbx_description
1 polymer ?
#
loop_
_entity_poly.entity_id
_entity_poly.type
_entity_poly.pdbx_seq_one_letter_code
_entity_poly.pdbx_strand_id
1 'polypeptide(L)'
;MAAAAPLSGRGASQGYESAIALQTAQDDEFVLKENVKSVAASKGSAVFSVAKVDPSTGEIAGVFESVQPSDTDLGAKAPKDVKITGLWYAQLQ
;
A
#
# COMPACT_ATOMS: atom_id res chain seq x y z
N MET A 1 9.70 11.60 6.19
CA MET A 1 8.56 10.68 6.05
C MET A 1 7.36 11.37 6.67
N ALA A 2 6.67 12.21 5.90
CA ALA A 2 5.51 12.96 6.37
C ALA A 2 4.25 12.14 6.10
N ALA A 3 3.57 11.72 7.17
CA ALA A 3 2.26 11.10 7.06
C ALA A 3 1.28 12.16 6.53
N ALA A 4 0.73 11.94 5.35
CA ALA A 4 -0.34 12.76 4.81
C ALA A 4 -1.57 12.61 5.71
N ALA A 5 -1.91 13.66 6.46
CA ALA A 5 -3.16 13.74 7.20
C ALA A 5 -4.31 14.01 6.20
N PRO A 6 -5.38 13.19 6.14
CA PRO A 6 -6.60 13.52 5.39
C PRO A 6 -7.16 14.90 5.78
N LEU A 7 -7.93 15.51 4.87
CA LEU A 7 -8.44 16.90 4.88
C LEU A 7 -9.12 17.37 6.19
N SER A 8 -9.44 16.47 7.12
CA SER A 8 -9.95 16.74 8.47
C SER A 8 -8.92 16.72 9.61
N GLY A 9 -7.62 16.58 9.31
CA GLY A 9 -6.54 16.61 10.31
C GLY A 9 -6.45 15.37 11.20
N ARG A 10 -7.04 14.24 10.78
CA ARG A 10 -6.98 12.95 11.49
C ARG A 10 -5.76 12.16 11.05
N GLY A 11 -5.07 11.46 11.95
CA GLY A 11 -3.89 10.67 11.59
C GLY A 11 -3.55 9.61 12.63
N ALA A 12 -2.80 8.58 12.21
CA ALA A 12 -2.48 7.42 13.05
C ALA A 12 -1.40 7.69 14.13
N SER A 13 -0.57 8.73 13.95
CA SER A 13 0.50 9.10 14.89
C SER A 13 0.36 10.52 15.44
N GLN A 14 -0.23 11.44 14.68
CA GLN A 14 -0.60 12.79 15.08
C GLN A 14 -1.89 13.20 14.36
N GLY A 15 -2.76 13.95 15.05
CA GLY A 15 -4.05 14.41 14.52
C GLY A 15 -5.20 14.22 15.49
N TYR A 16 -6.41 14.62 15.11
CA TYR A 16 -7.62 14.39 15.90
C TYR A 16 -8.08 12.93 15.79
N GLU A 17 -8.48 12.34 16.92
CA GLU A 17 -8.97 10.94 16.97
C GLU A 17 -10.40 10.78 16.46
N SER A 18 -11.16 11.88 16.33
CA SER A 18 -12.55 11.85 15.89
C SER A 18 -12.92 13.01 14.96
N ALA A 19 -14.04 12.86 14.23
CA ALA A 19 -14.57 13.89 13.35
C ALA A 19 -15.18 15.04 14.16
N ILE A 20 -14.43 16.11 14.43
CA ILE A 20 -14.91 17.26 15.23
C ILE A 20 -16.15 17.94 14.62
N ALA A 21 -16.36 17.83 13.31
CA ALA A 21 -17.45 18.49 12.59
C ALA A 21 -18.85 17.88 12.80
N LEU A 22 -18.98 16.67 13.38
CA LEU A 22 -20.25 15.93 13.48
C LEU A 22 -20.45 15.33 14.88
N GLN A 23 -20.69 16.17 15.89
CA GLN A 23 -20.83 15.73 17.28
C GLN A 23 -22.03 14.79 17.53
N THR A 24 -23.07 14.87 16.71
CA THR A 24 -24.29 14.05 16.83
C THR A 24 -24.20 12.68 16.14
N ALA A 25 -23.17 12.43 15.34
CA ALA A 25 -23.00 11.20 14.55
C ALA A 25 -21.69 10.45 14.92
N GLN A 26 -21.11 10.73 16.09
CA GLN A 26 -19.83 10.13 16.51
C GLN A 26 -19.90 8.60 16.67
N ASP A 27 -21.06 8.09 17.08
CA ASP A 27 -21.31 6.65 17.29
C ASP A 27 -21.84 5.94 16.03
N ASP A 28 -21.98 6.63 14.91
CA ASP A 28 -22.34 5.99 13.65
C ASP A 28 -21.20 5.09 13.18
N GLU A 29 -21.51 3.83 12.88
CA GLU A 29 -20.54 2.79 12.50
C GLU A 29 -19.67 3.19 11.29
N PHE A 30 -20.20 4.07 10.43
CA PHE A 30 -19.48 4.64 9.30
C PHE A 30 -18.40 5.65 9.73
N VAL A 31 -18.67 6.46 10.74
CA VAL A 31 -17.73 7.46 11.29
C VAL A 31 -16.64 6.78 12.13
N LEU A 32 -16.99 5.71 12.84
CA LEU A 32 -16.03 4.91 13.62
C LEU A 32 -14.96 4.25 12.75
N LYS A 33 -15.32 3.70 11.58
CA LYS A 33 -14.35 3.14 10.61
C LYS A 33 -13.42 4.18 10.02
N GLU A 34 -13.89 5.41 9.82
CA GLU A 34 -13.03 6.49 9.34
C GLU A 34 -12.08 7.04 10.42
N ASN A 35 -12.48 6.98 11.68
CA ASN A 35 -11.69 7.48 12.82
C ASN A 35 -10.52 6.56 13.17
N VAL A 36 -10.67 5.24 13.00
CA VAL A 36 -9.57 4.29 13.19
C VAL A 36 -8.65 4.28 11.96
N LYS A 37 -7.55 5.04 12.03
CA LYS A 37 -6.53 5.10 10.98
C LYS A 37 -5.52 3.95 11.12
N SER A 38 -5.62 2.95 10.26
CA SER A 38 -4.70 1.80 10.23
C SER A 38 -3.58 2.01 9.22
N VAL A 39 -2.32 1.85 9.65
CA VAL A 39 -1.12 1.83 8.79
C VAL A 39 -0.56 0.41 8.62
N ALA A 40 -1.40 -0.61 8.83
CA ALA A 40 -0.98 -2.00 8.80
C ALA A 40 -0.35 -2.37 7.44
N ALA A 41 0.87 -2.90 7.49
CA ALA A 41 1.55 -3.40 6.30
C ALA A 41 0.79 -4.60 5.74
N SER A 42 0.47 -4.56 4.45
CA SER A 42 -0.13 -5.67 3.73
C SER A 42 0.95 -6.47 3.01
N LYS A 43 0.71 -7.78 2.77
CA LYS A 43 1.65 -8.66 2.08
C LYS A 43 1.25 -8.83 0.62
N GLY A 44 2.20 -8.60 -0.29
CA GLY A 44 2.09 -8.96 -1.70
C GLY A 44 2.92 -10.21 -2.02
N SER A 45 2.70 -10.78 -3.21
CA SER A 45 3.49 -11.89 -3.74
C SER A 45 4.02 -11.52 -5.12
N ALA A 46 5.26 -11.90 -5.41
CA ALA A 46 5.87 -11.65 -6.71
C ALA A 46 6.62 -12.90 -7.20
N VAL A 47 6.49 -13.18 -8.49
CA VAL A 47 7.16 -14.26 -9.22
C VAL A 47 8.07 -13.62 -10.26
N PHE A 48 9.35 -14.00 -10.23
CA PHE A 48 10.35 -13.54 -11.18
C PHE A 48 10.80 -14.72 -12.05
N SER A 49 10.69 -14.54 -13.36
CA SER A 49 11.14 -15.52 -14.36
C SER A 49 12.35 -14.96 -15.08
N VAL A 50 13.48 -15.65 -15.02
CA VAL A 50 14.69 -15.29 -15.78
C VAL A 50 14.50 -15.67 -17.24
N ALA A 51 14.75 -14.74 -18.16
CA ALA A 51 14.61 -14.98 -19.60
C ALA A 51 15.96 -14.93 -20.34
N LYS A 52 16.89 -14.09 -19.89
CA LYS A 52 18.22 -13.92 -20.48
C LYS A 52 19.27 -13.83 -19.39
N VAL A 53 20.43 -14.43 -19.65
CA VAL A 53 21.61 -14.43 -18.79
C VAL A 53 22.83 -14.13 -19.66
N ASP A 54 23.58 -13.10 -19.31
CA ASP A 54 24.92 -12.83 -19.83
C ASP A 54 25.96 -13.20 -18.76
N PRO A 55 26.65 -14.34 -18.93
CA PRO A 55 27.64 -14.79 -17.96
C PRO A 55 28.94 -13.99 -18.00
N SER A 56 29.20 -13.20 -19.06
CA SER A 56 30.44 -12.43 -19.18
C SER A 56 30.42 -11.16 -18.33
N THR A 57 29.24 -10.57 -18.15
CA THR A 57 29.00 -9.35 -17.37
C THR A 57 28.24 -9.62 -16.07
N GLY A 58 27.69 -10.83 -15.91
CA GLY A 58 26.84 -11.20 -14.78
C GLY A 58 25.41 -10.66 -14.89
N GLU A 59 25.01 -10.13 -16.05
CA GLU A 59 23.70 -9.52 -16.24
C GLU A 59 22.60 -10.58 -16.42
N ILE A 60 21.47 -10.37 -15.77
CA ILE A 60 20.28 -11.20 -15.88
C ILE A 60 19.06 -10.32 -16.11
N ALA A 61 18.19 -10.75 -17.02
CA ALA A 61 16.96 -10.04 -17.33
C ALA A 61 15.80 -11.01 -17.50
N GLY A 62 14.59 -10.55 -17.24
CA GLY A 62 13.44 -11.43 -17.23
C GLY A 62 12.10 -10.70 -17.20
N VAL A 63 11.05 -11.49 -16.97
CA VAL A 63 9.68 -11.03 -16.79
C VAL A 63 9.30 -11.27 -15.34
N PHE A 64 8.54 -10.34 -14.75
CA PHE A 64 7.99 -10.52 -13.42
C PHE A 64 6.47 -10.34 -13.42
N GLU A 65 5.84 -11.00 -12.47
CA GLU A 65 4.44 -10.82 -12.13
C GLU A 65 4.33 -10.60 -10.62
N SER A 66 3.65 -9.53 -10.21
CA SER A 66 3.39 -9.22 -8.81
C SER A 66 1.90 -9.05 -8.59
N VAL A 67 1.38 -9.63 -7.51
CA VAL A 67 0.03 -9.41 -7.01
C VAL A 67 0.15 -8.77 -5.64
N GLN A 68 -0.33 -7.54 -5.54
CA GLN A 68 -0.28 -6.78 -4.29
C GLN A 68 -1.61 -6.06 -4.03
N PRO A 69 -2.00 -5.90 -2.76
CA PRO A 69 -3.19 -5.15 -2.40
C PRO A 69 -3.00 -3.65 -2.68
N SER A 70 -4.06 -2.98 -3.13
CA SER A 70 -4.10 -1.54 -3.32
C SER A 70 -4.09 -0.79 -1.99
N ASP A 71 -3.85 0.52 -2.06
CA ASP A 71 -4.03 1.41 -0.91
C ASP A 71 -5.44 1.26 -0.30
N THR A 72 -5.50 1.35 1.03
CA THR A 72 -6.72 1.19 1.82
C THR A 72 -7.23 2.52 2.40
N ASP A 73 -6.60 3.66 2.08
CA ASP A 73 -6.92 4.97 2.66
C ASP A 73 -6.94 4.90 4.20
N LEU A 74 -5.85 4.36 4.76
CA LEU A 74 -5.68 4.11 6.20
C LEU A 74 -6.76 3.18 6.80
N GLY A 75 -7.16 2.13 6.07
CA GLY A 75 -8.19 1.17 6.50
C GLY A 75 -9.63 1.61 6.25
N ALA A 76 -9.87 2.80 5.67
CA ALA A 76 -11.21 3.28 5.33
C ALA A 76 -11.83 2.56 4.12
N LYS A 77 -11.00 1.94 3.26
CA LYS A 77 -11.43 1.25 2.04
C LYS A 77 -10.88 -0.17 2.01
N ALA A 78 -11.69 -1.11 1.50
CA ALA A 78 -11.23 -2.46 1.24
C ALA A 78 -10.17 -2.47 0.13
N PRO A 79 -9.00 -3.11 0.34
CA PRO A 79 -7.97 -3.21 -0.69
C PRO A 79 -8.47 -4.06 -1.86
N LYS A 80 -8.08 -3.68 -3.08
CA LYS A 80 -8.28 -4.47 -4.29
C LYS A 80 -6.96 -5.13 -4.68
N ASP A 81 -7.03 -6.32 -5.25
CA ASP A 81 -5.83 -6.99 -5.77
C ASP A 81 -5.38 -6.33 -7.07
N VAL A 82 -4.13 -5.88 -7.09
CA VAL A 82 -3.48 -5.27 -8.26
C VAL A 82 -2.44 -6.23 -8.79
N LYS A 83 -2.68 -6.73 -9.99
CA LYS A 83 -1.70 -7.52 -10.75
C LYS A 83 -0.84 -6.60 -11.61
N ILE A 84 0.47 -6.68 -11.43
CA ILE A 84 1.47 -5.92 -12.17
C ILE A 84 2.39 -6.91 -12.89
N THR A 85 2.52 -6.77 -14.20
CA THR A 85 3.43 -7.56 -15.02
C THR A 85 4.42 -6.64 -15.71
N GLY A 86 5.67 -7.04 -15.81
CA GLY A 86 6.67 -6.22 -16.47
C GLY A 86 7.99 -6.93 -16.71
N LEU A 87 8.97 -6.16 -17.18
CA LEU A 87 10.35 -6.62 -17.34
C LEU A 87 11.18 -6.23 -16.13
N TRP A 88 12.15 -7.07 -15.79
CA TRP A 88 13.13 -6.79 -14.75
C TRP A 88 14.54 -7.07 -15.24
N TYR A 89 15.51 -6.47 -14.55
CA TYR A 89 16.93 -6.56 -14.83
C TYR A 89 17.71 -6.57 -13.51
N ALA A 90 18.78 -7.36 -13.44
CA ALA A 90 19.74 -7.33 -12.36
C ALA A 90 21.14 -7.69 -12.87
N GLN A 91 22.15 -7.39 -12.07
CA GLN A 91 23.54 -7.79 -12.32
C GLN A 91 24.07 -8.51 -11.09
N LEU A 92 24.65 -9.69 -11.29
CA LEU A 92 25.29 -10.49 -10.26
C LEU A 92 26.72 -9.98 -10.05
N GLN A 93 27.14 -9.83 -8.78
CA GLN A 93 28.51 -9.53 -8.37
C GLN A 93 29.21 -10.80 -7.87
#